data_AF-A0AAE1FX35-F1
#
_entry.id   AF-A0AAE1FX35-F1
#
_cell.length_a   1.000
_cell.length_b   1.000
_cell.length_c   1.000
_cell.angle_alpha   90.00
_cell.angle_beta   90.00
_cell.angle_gamma   90.00
#
_symmetry.space_group_name_H-M   'P 1'
#
loop_
_entity.id
_entity.type
_entity.pdbx_description
1 polymer ?
#
loop_
_entity_poly.entity_id
_entity_poly.type
_entity_poly.pdbx_seq_one_letter_code
_entity_poly.pdbx_strand_id
1 'polypeptide(L)'
;MATATEPPAKRSRRANFSDEEMMAMILGWQDRQDVLRERFSQNITAERKKKAWEDVTTEVNSVSRILRGTEEVKKKFVDFKSVVKKKMSIIRQEQEKTSGGTSEAKALTHIEEAMAQVIKEIQVSGIPGLQDPGSM
;
A
#
# COMPACT_ATOMS: atom_id res chain seq x y z
N MET A 1 46.12 13.50 22.89
CA MET A 1 44.75 13.66 22.36
C MET A 1 44.60 12.74 21.16
N ALA A 2 43.67 11.78 21.20
CA ALA A 2 42.99 11.15 20.05
C ALA A 2 42.47 9.76 20.46
N THR A 3 41.18 9.65 20.78
CA THR A 3 40.44 8.39 20.62
C THR A 3 39.47 8.60 19.48
N ALA A 4 39.86 8.09 18.30
CA ALA A 4 39.00 8.05 17.13
C ALA A 4 37.79 7.16 17.44
N THR A 5 36.60 7.77 17.36
CA THR A 5 35.32 7.06 17.44
C THR A 5 35.13 6.33 16.11
N GLU A 6 35.20 5.00 16.13
CA GLU A 6 34.77 4.17 14.99
C GLU A 6 33.27 4.40 14.72
N PRO A 7 32.85 4.57 13.46
CA PRO A 7 31.44 4.64 13.12
C PRO A 7 30.80 3.26 13.31
N PRO A 8 29.58 3.19 13.88
CA PRO A 8 28.93 1.92 14.17
C PRO A 8 28.66 1.14 12.89
N ALA A 9 29.00 -0.15 12.93
CA ALA A 9 28.77 -1.13 11.87
C ALA A 9 27.38 -0.95 11.24
N LYS A 10 27.38 -0.74 9.91
CA LYS A 10 26.17 -0.65 9.11
C LYS A 10 25.43 -1.98 9.26
N ARG A 11 24.39 -2.00 10.10
CA ARG A 11 23.43 -3.12 10.18
C ARG A 11 22.99 -3.40 8.75
N SER A 12 23.35 -4.59 8.24
CA SER A 12 22.90 -5.06 6.94
C SER A 12 21.38 -5.21 7.02
N ARG A 13 20.68 -4.12 6.68
CA ARG A 13 19.23 -4.13 6.53
C ARG A 13 18.97 -5.05 5.35
N ARG A 14 18.13 -6.07 5.53
CA ARG A 14 17.57 -6.84 4.42
C ARG A 14 17.15 -5.87 3.31
N ALA A 15 17.44 -6.21 2.06
CA ALA A 15 17.16 -5.35 0.93
C ALA A 15 15.71 -4.84 1.00
N ASN A 16 15.54 -3.52 0.94
CA ASN A 16 14.22 -2.92 0.83
C ASN A 16 13.51 -3.49 -0.42
N PHE A 17 12.19 -3.51 -0.41
CA PHE A 17 11.44 -3.80 -1.63
C PHE A 17 11.79 -2.74 -2.67
N SER A 18 12.21 -3.17 -3.86
CA SER A 18 12.43 -2.34 -5.02
C SER A 18 11.11 -1.84 -5.59
N ASP A 19 11.21 -0.80 -6.40
CA ASP A 19 10.08 -0.20 -7.10
C ASP A 19 9.32 -1.23 -7.97
N GLU A 20 10.05 -2.14 -8.62
CA GLU A 20 9.50 -3.26 -9.40
C GLU A 20 8.73 -4.26 -8.52
N GLU A 21 9.30 -4.65 -7.36
CA GLU A 21 8.63 -5.56 -6.42
C GLU A 21 7.35 -4.93 -5.85
N MET A 22 7.37 -3.62 -5.59
CA MET A 22 6.21 -2.87 -5.11
C MET A 22 5.13 -2.80 -6.20
N MET A 23 5.51 -2.54 -7.45
CA MET A 23 4.56 -2.49 -8.56
C MET A 23 3.93 -3.86 -8.83
N ALA A 24 4.73 -4.93 -8.88
CA ALA A 24 4.24 -6.30 -9.04
C ALA A 24 3.26 -6.69 -7.92
N MET A 25 3.54 -6.28 -6.68
CA MET A 25 2.63 -6.51 -5.55
C MET A 25 1.28 -5.82 -5.73
N ILE A 26 1.27 -4.58 -6.23
CA ILE A 26 0.04 -3.80 -6.45
C ILE A 26 -0.76 -4.39 -7.60
N LEU A 27 -0.12 -4.67 -8.74
CA LEU A 27 -0.76 -5.26 -9.91
C LEU A 27 -1.34 -6.64 -9.60
N GLY A 28 -0.55 -7.52 -8.99
CA GLY A 28 -1.01 -8.84 -8.60
C GLY A 28 -2.18 -8.80 -7.61
N TRP A 29 -2.21 -7.79 -6.73
CA TRP A 29 -3.36 -7.54 -5.85
C TRP A 29 -4.58 -7.05 -6.63
N GLN A 30 -4.41 -6.12 -7.58
CA GLN A 30 -5.49 -5.60 -8.42
C GLN A 30 -6.15 -6.69 -9.27
N ASP A 31 -5.36 -7.58 -9.87
CA ASP A 31 -5.88 -8.71 -10.66
C ASP A 31 -6.72 -9.68 -9.81
N ARG A 32 -6.49 -9.70 -8.50
CA ARG A 32 -7.17 -10.59 -7.53
C ARG A 32 -8.03 -9.82 -6.54
N GLN A 33 -8.33 -8.55 -6.83
CA GLN A 33 -9.00 -7.67 -5.89
C GLN A 33 -10.38 -8.19 -5.52
N ASP A 34 -11.10 -8.84 -6.43
CA ASP A 34 -12.44 -9.40 -6.16
C ASP A 34 -12.41 -10.38 -4.98
N VAL A 35 -11.39 -11.25 -4.95
CA VAL A 35 -11.22 -12.25 -3.89
C VAL A 35 -10.63 -11.62 -2.62
N LEU A 36 -9.66 -10.72 -2.77
CA LEU A 36 -8.92 -10.16 -1.65
C LEU A 36 -9.72 -9.10 -0.87
N ARG A 37 -10.55 -8.33 -1.57
CA ARG A 37 -11.41 -7.26 -1.03
C ARG A 37 -12.67 -7.81 -0.38
N GLU A 38 -13.32 -8.79 -0.98
CA GLU A 38 -14.66 -9.21 -0.56
C GLU A 38 -14.64 -9.84 0.84
N ARG A 39 -15.68 -9.59 1.63
CA ARG A 39 -15.83 -10.20 2.97
C ARG A 39 -15.96 -11.71 2.80
N PHE A 40 -15.51 -12.49 3.79
CA PHE A 40 -15.72 -13.94 3.77
C PHE A 40 -17.19 -14.25 3.47
N SER A 41 -17.42 -15.00 2.40
CA SER A 41 -18.72 -15.45 1.93
C SER A 41 -18.63 -16.97 1.71
N GLN A 42 -19.77 -17.62 1.45
CA GLN A 42 -19.79 -19.06 1.13
C GLN A 42 -18.85 -19.41 -0.05
N ASN A 43 -18.53 -18.45 -0.92
CA ASN A 43 -17.67 -18.62 -2.10
C ASN A 43 -16.22 -18.12 -1.90
N ILE A 44 -15.96 -17.33 -0.86
CA ILE A 44 -14.63 -16.76 -0.55
C ILE A 44 -14.21 -17.24 0.82
N THR A 45 -13.49 -18.34 0.84
CA THR A 45 -12.91 -18.96 2.03
C THR A 45 -11.56 -18.34 2.39
N ALA A 46 -11.11 -18.56 3.63
CA ALA A 46 -9.76 -18.19 4.07
C ALA A 46 -8.67 -18.80 3.18
N GLU A 47 -8.90 -20.02 2.69
CA GLU A 47 -7.99 -20.72 1.78
C GLU A 47 -7.91 -20.04 0.41
N ARG A 48 -9.05 -19.60 -0.15
CA ARG A 48 -9.06 -18.88 -1.44
C ARG A 48 -8.32 -17.54 -1.35
N LYS A 49 -8.49 -16.82 -0.24
CA LYS A 49 -7.69 -15.61 0.03
C LYS A 49 -6.21 -15.93 0.23
N LYS A 50 -5.89 -17.01 0.93
CA LYS A 50 -4.50 -17.46 1.12
C LYS A 50 -3.84 -17.75 -0.23
N LYS A 51 -4.51 -18.51 -1.09
CA LYS A 51 -4.04 -18.82 -2.44
C LYS A 51 -3.84 -17.57 -3.29
N ALA A 52 -4.81 -16.65 -3.29
CA ALA A 52 -4.66 -15.38 -4.00
C ALA A 52 -3.41 -14.62 -3.56
N TRP A 53 -3.12 -14.57 -2.26
CA TRP A 53 -1.88 -13.97 -1.75
C TRP A 53 -0.61 -14.76 -2.09
N GLU A 54 -0.67 -16.10 -2.13
CA GLU A 54 0.44 -16.94 -2.58
C GLU A 54 0.76 -16.68 -4.06
N ASP A 55 -0.25 -16.49 -4.89
CA ASP A 55 -0.08 -16.11 -6.30
C ASP A 55 0.56 -14.72 -6.43
N VAL A 56 0.07 -13.71 -5.69
CA VAL A 56 0.72 -12.36 -5.65
C VAL A 56 2.18 -12.48 -5.18
N THR A 57 2.44 -13.33 -4.19
CA THR A 57 3.80 -13.55 -3.68
C THR A 57 4.68 -14.20 -4.73
N THR A 58 4.14 -15.10 -5.54
CA THR A 58 4.84 -15.73 -6.65
C THR A 58 5.21 -14.72 -7.73
N GLU A 59 4.30 -13.80 -8.07
CA GLU A 59 4.58 -12.69 -8.99
C GLU A 59 5.66 -11.76 -8.45
N VAL A 60 5.57 -11.36 -7.17
CA VAL A 60 6.61 -10.56 -6.52
C VAL A 60 7.94 -11.30 -6.50
N ASN A 61 7.94 -12.61 -6.21
CA ASN A 61 9.15 -13.44 -6.21
C ASN A 61 9.76 -13.61 -7.61
N SER A 62 8.97 -13.48 -8.69
CA SER A 62 9.46 -13.55 -10.07
C SER A 62 10.31 -12.34 -10.46
N VAL A 63 10.00 -11.17 -9.90
CA VAL A 63 10.76 -9.91 -10.12
C VAL A 63 11.73 -9.61 -8.98
N SER A 64 11.55 -10.26 -7.83
CA SER A 64 12.42 -10.14 -6.67
C SER A 64 13.70 -10.94 -6.85
N ARG A 65 14.80 -10.39 -6.36
CA ARG A 65 16.09 -11.10 -6.26
C ARG A 65 16.15 -12.05 -5.04
N ILE A 66 15.15 -12.00 -4.17
CA ILE A 66 15.07 -12.73 -2.90
C ILE A 66 13.68 -13.35 -2.75
N LEU A 67 13.62 -14.62 -2.35
CA LEU A 67 12.35 -15.26 -2.02
C LEU A 67 11.77 -14.63 -0.74
N ARG A 68 10.64 -13.94 -0.89
CA ARG A 68 9.89 -13.36 0.23
C ARG A 68 8.71 -14.25 0.58
N GLY A 69 8.41 -14.34 1.87
CA GLY A 69 7.26 -15.10 2.35
C GLY A 69 5.94 -14.36 2.11
N THR A 70 4.84 -15.11 1.97
CA THR A 70 3.50 -14.55 1.77
C THR A 70 3.10 -13.59 2.89
N GLU A 71 3.51 -13.86 4.13
CA GLU A 71 3.26 -12.97 5.27
C GLU A 71 4.05 -11.65 5.19
N GLU A 72 5.30 -11.69 4.69
CA GLU A 72 6.11 -10.50 4.49
C GLU A 72 5.51 -9.60 3.41
N VAL A 73 5.04 -10.19 2.30
CA VAL A 73 4.35 -9.47 1.22
C VAL A 73 3.05 -8.84 1.72
N LYS A 74 2.22 -9.60 2.46
CA LYS A 74 1.00 -9.08 3.09
C LYS A 74 1.29 -7.89 4.01
N LYS A 75 2.27 -8.04 4.90
CA LYS A 75 2.65 -6.99 5.83
C LYS A 75 3.12 -5.76 5.07
N LYS A 76 3.98 -5.94 4.06
CA LYS A 76 4.49 -4.85 3.23
C LYS A 76 3.36 -4.12 2.51
N PHE A 77 2.38 -4.84 1.98
CA PHE A 77 1.20 -4.25 1.34
C PHE A 77 0.42 -3.38 2.32
N VAL A 78 0.13 -3.88 3.53
CA VAL A 78 -0.62 -3.14 4.56
C VAL A 78 0.14 -1.90 5.03
N ASP A 79 1.45 -2.03 5.26
CA ASP A 79 2.32 -0.92 5.64
C ASP A 79 2.34 0.14 4.54
N PHE A 80 2.55 -0.27 3.28
CA PHE A 80 2.61 0.66 2.15
C PHE A 80 1.27 1.34 1.89
N LYS A 81 0.17 0.60 1.95
CA LYS A 81 -1.19 1.15 1.90
C LYS A 81 -1.39 2.23 2.96
N SER A 82 -0.92 2.00 4.19
CA SER A 82 -1.06 2.96 5.29
C SER A 82 -0.23 4.23 5.07
N VAL A 83 1.00 4.09 4.55
CA VAL A 83 1.87 5.20 4.16
C VAL A 83 1.21 6.05 3.06
N VAL A 84 0.74 5.42 1.99
CA VAL A 84 0.09 6.11 0.86
C VAL A 84 -1.22 6.78 1.31
N LYS A 85 -2.03 6.10 2.12
CA LYS A 85 -3.26 6.69 2.70
C LYS A 85 -2.97 7.95 3.52
N LYS A 86 -1.92 7.91 4.36
CA LYS A 86 -1.50 9.08 5.14
C LYS A 86 -1.07 10.22 4.22
N LYS A 87 -0.28 9.92 3.18
CA LYS A 87 0.16 10.91 2.19
C LYS A 87 -1.03 11.53 1.44
N MET A 88 -1.99 10.72 0.98
CA MET A 88 -3.23 11.20 0.37
C MET A 88 -4.03 12.12 1.30
N SER A 89 -4.12 11.79 2.58
CA SER A 89 -4.83 12.61 3.57
C SER A 89 -4.16 13.97 3.77
N ILE A 90 -2.83 14.03 3.78
CA ILE A 90 -2.07 15.27 3.89
C ILE A 90 -2.30 16.13 2.64
N ILE A 91 -2.15 15.53 1.45
CA ILE A 91 -2.39 16.22 0.16
C ILE A 91 -3.80 16.79 0.11
N ARG A 92 -4.81 16.01 0.50
CA ARG A 92 -6.21 16.46 0.54
C ARG A 92 -6.41 17.62 1.52
N GLN A 93 -5.82 17.55 2.71
CA GLN A 93 -5.93 18.62 3.72
C GLN A 93 -5.25 19.92 3.25
N GLU A 94 -4.13 19.82 2.54
CA GLU A 94 -3.44 20.98 1.95
C GLU A 94 -4.24 21.60 0.80
N GLN A 95 -4.91 20.77 -0.01
CA GLN A 95 -5.84 21.23 -1.05
C GLN A 95 -7.06 21.95 -0.46
N GLU A 96 -7.67 21.42 0.60
CA GLU A 96 -8.84 22.03 1.25
C GLU A 96 -8.51 23.35 1.97
N LYS A 97 -7.28 23.52 2.49
CA LYS A 97 -6.83 24.76 3.14
C LYS A 97 -6.43 25.86 2.16
N THR A 98 -6.10 25.52 0.92
CA THR A 98 -5.67 26.49 -0.09
C THR A 98 -6.84 26.78 -1.02
N SER A 99 -7.70 27.73 -0.64
CA SER A 99 -8.80 28.23 -1.46
C SER A 99 -8.28 28.98 -2.70
N GLY A 100 -7.79 28.25 -3.70
CA GLY A 100 -7.55 28.77 -5.05
C GLY A 100 -6.10 28.79 -5.56
N GLY A 101 -5.15 28.11 -4.93
CA GLY A 101 -3.76 28.04 -5.39
C GLY A 101 -3.33 26.59 -5.66
N THR A 102 -2.75 26.33 -6.83
CA THR A 102 -2.15 25.04 -7.22
C THR A 102 -1.18 24.57 -6.13
N SER A 103 -1.62 23.65 -5.29
CA SER A 103 -0.79 23.13 -4.20
C SER A 103 0.34 22.26 -4.78
N GLU A 104 1.58 22.67 -4.54
CA GLU A 104 2.81 21.90 -4.78
C GLU A 104 2.96 20.72 -3.80
N ALA A 105 1.85 20.18 -3.29
CA ALA A 105 1.86 19.02 -2.42
C ALA A 105 2.56 17.87 -3.16
N LYS A 106 3.76 17.48 -2.68
CA LYS A 106 4.64 16.47 -3.27
C LYS A 106 3.83 15.37 -3.95
N ALA A 107 3.86 15.38 -5.28
CA ALA A 107 3.16 14.41 -6.10
C ALA A 107 3.43 12.99 -5.57
N LEU A 108 2.39 12.16 -5.62
CA LEU A 108 2.57 10.74 -5.38
C LEU A 108 3.55 10.21 -6.45
N THR A 109 4.48 9.35 -6.07
CA THR A 109 5.29 8.65 -7.07
C THR A 109 4.37 7.69 -7.84
N HIS A 110 4.78 7.24 -9.03
CA HIS A 110 3.98 6.34 -9.85
C HIS A 110 3.44 5.10 -9.11
N ILE A 111 4.25 4.55 -8.19
CA ILE A 111 3.89 3.38 -7.37
C ILE A 111 2.90 3.77 -6.26
N GLU A 112 3.10 4.93 -5.64
CA GLU A 112 2.16 5.46 -4.66
C GLU A 112 0.82 5.82 -5.30
N GLU A 113 0.81 6.30 -6.55
CA GLU A 113 -0.41 6.54 -7.34
C GLU A 113 -1.15 5.23 -7.62
N ALA A 114 -0.45 4.17 -8.04
CA ALA A 114 -1.05 2.86 -8.23
C ALA A 114 -1.69 2.33 -6.93
N MET A 115 -0.99 2.45 -5.80
CA MET A 115 -1.54 2.08 -4.49
C MET A 115 -2.69 3.02 -4.06
N ALA A 116 -2.63 4.31 -4.40
CA ALA A 116 -3.71 5.25 -4.13
C ALA A 116 -4.99 4.87 -4.89
N GLN A 117 -4.86 4.42 -6.14
CA GLN A 117 -5.96 3.89 -6.93
C GLN A 117 -6.59 2.66 -6.24
N VAL A 118 -5.76 1.71 -5.81
CA VAL A 118 -6.21 0.55 -5.02
C VAL A 118 -6.94 0.98 -3.74
N ILE A 119 -6.42 1.97 -3.01
CA ILE A 119 -7.08 2.48 -1.80
C ILE A 119 -8.46 3.06 -2.12
N LYS A 120 -8.58 3.84 -3.20
CA LYS A 120 -9.85 4.41 -3.65
C LYS A 120 -10.85 3.31 -4.02
N GLU A 121 -10.44 2.30 -4.77
CA GLU A 121 -11.27 1.14 -5.15
C GLU A 121 -11.77 0.35 -3.92
N ILE A 122 -10.89 0.17 -2.91
CA ILE A 122 -11.27 -0.43 -1.63
C ILE A 122 -12.26 0.45 -0.86
N GLN A 123 -12.12 1.78 -0.91
CA GLN A 123 -13.02 2.71 -0.21
C GLN A 123 -14.39 2.84 -0.86
N VAL A 124 -14.47 2.87 -2.20
CA VAL A 124 -15.73 2.95 -2.97
C VAL A 124 -16.65 1.75 -2.71
N SER A 125 -16.06 0.62 -2.30
CA SER A 125 -16.76 -0.56 -1.78
C SER A 125 -17.65 -0.35 -0.55
N GLY A 126 -17.30 0.62 0.29
CA GLY A 126 -18.02 0.89 1.51
C GLY A 126 -19.04 1.96 1.22
N ILE A 127 -20.30 1.57 1.04
CA ILE A 127 -21.41 2.52 0.92
C ILE A 127 -21.31 3.49 2.12
N PRO A 128 -21.13 4.80 1.89
CA PRO A 128 -21.16 5.79 2.95
C PRO A 128 -22.60 5.98 3.40
N GLY A 129 -23.01 5.20 4.40
CA GLY A 129 -24.16 5.54 5.23
C GLY A 129 -23.80 6.67 6.18
N LEU A 130 -23.50 7.86 5.66
CA LEU A 130 -23.43 9.10 6.45
C LEU A 130 -24.03 10.23 5.62
N GLN A 131 -25.34 10.16 5.42
CA GLN A 131 -26.13 11.36 5.22
C GLN A 131 -26.16 12.10 6.55
N ASP A 132 -25.53 13.27 6.55
CA ASP A 132 -25.68 14.31 7.56
C ASP A 132 -27.16 14.73 7.62
N PRO A 133 -27.90 14.50 8.72
CA PRO A 133 -29.23 15.04 8.89
C PRO A 133 -29.14 16.32 9.73
N GLY A 134 -29.15 17.46 9.04
CA GLY A 134 -29.74 18.67 9.58
C GLY A 134 -28.77 19.65 10.22
N SER A 135 -28.12 20.47 9.38
CA SER A 135 -28.07 21.90 9.68
C SER A 135 -29.44 22.51 9.37
N MET A 136 -30.21 22.77 10.43
CA MET A 136 -31.19 23.86 10.51
C MET A 136 -31.00 24.55 11.85
#